data_AF-A0A2D6F282-F1
#
_entry.id   AF-A0A2D6F282-F1
#
_cell.length_a   1.000
_cell.length_b   1.000
_cell.length_c   1.000
_cell.angle_alpha   90.00
_cell.angle_beta   90.00
_cell.angle_gamma   90.00
#
_symmetry.space_group_name_H-M   'P 1'
#
loop_
_entity.id
_entity.type
_entity.pdbx_description
1 polymer ?
#
loop_
_entity_poly.entity_id
_entity_poly.type
_entity_poly.pdbx_seq_one_letter_code
_entity_poly.pdbx_strand_id
1 'polypeptide(L)'
;MSNLYQSEDWKSLDGVCRAQLLLVIEGLKRGTVIRGNWTSFMDILEKTGLGHELETGKYLLDPMVVVARQKDLQEQHRRFLALPDNANSNDFDKIEGWLLGYPKCCTEEYAKDITPEQVLAIQNGQIKLCYTFGRELDAQIRTYGSYPEIFDYRPPSFTPCKMTCPQATKILSSWKQAIDTLDPEASNELVYYNRMDLPERLVHREYLLQENQKRNFEYKLEVLRRSV
;
A
#
# COMPACT_ATOMS: atom_id res chain seq x y z
N MET A 1 -9.12 11.72 19.23
CA MET A 1 -8.84 10.92 18.01
C MET A 1 -10.08 10.25 17.41
N SER A 2 -11.09 9.79 18.17
CA SER A 2 -12.27 9.10 17.58
C SER A 2 -13.06 9.90 16.55
N ASN A 3 -12.98 11.23 16.57
CA ASN A 3 -13.69 12.09 15.62
C ASN A 3 -12.93 12.28 14.28
N LEU A 4 -11.65 11.90 14.19
CA LEU A 4 -10.87 12.03 12.95
C LEU A 4 -11.32 10.98 11.92
N TYR A 5 -11.34 9.70 12.31
CA TYR A 5 -11.66 8.59 11.39
C TYR A 5 -13.13 8.59 10.92
N GLN A 6 -13.96 9.47 11.49
CA GLN A 6 -15.35 9.66 11.10
C GLN A 6 -15.59 10.98 10.36
N SER A 7 -14.58 11.83 10.21
CA SER A 7 -14.73 13.15 9.56
C SER A 7 -14.88 13.03 8.05
N GLU A 8 -15.51 14.04 7.44
CA GLU A 8 -15.64 14.14 5.99
C GLU A 8 -14.26 14.18 5.30
N ASP A 9 -13.30 14.93 5.86
CA ASP A 9 -11.93 14.98 5.33
C ASP A 9 -11.32 13.59 5.23
N TRP A 10 -11.44 12.78 6.29
CA TRP A 10 -10.93 11.41 6.32
C TRP A 10 -11.62 10.55 5.27
N LYS A 11 -12.95 10.57 5.23
CA LYS A 11 -13.74 9.77 4.28
C LYS A 11 -13.55 10.19 2.82
N SER A 12 -13.06 11.40 2.56
CA SER A 12 -12.73 11.87 1.21
C SER A 12 -11.47 11.22 0.61
N LEU A 13 -10.61 10.61 1.44
CA LEU A 13 -9.49 9.79 0.97
C LEU A 13 -9.97 8.41 0.52
N ASP A 14 -9.34 7.84 -0.50
CA ASP A 14 -9.59 6.45 -0.91
C ASP A 14 -9.22 5.47 0.20
N GLY A 15 -9.93 4.34 0.25
CA GLY A 15 -9.77 3.36 1.33
C GLY A 15 -8.34 2.82 1.48
N VAL A 16 -7.61 2.66 0.38
CA VAL A 16 -6.21 2.17 0.40
C VAL A 16 -5.28 3.22 1.01
N CYS A 17 -5.44 4.50 0.67
CA CYS A 17 -4.68 5.58 1.28
C CYS A 17 -5.01 5.77 2.77
N ARG A 18 -6.28 5.63 3.18
CA ARG A 18 -6.68 5.61 4.60
C ARG A 18 -6.01 4.47 5.35
N ALA A 19 -6.05 3.27 4.78
CA ALA A 19 -5.41 2.08 5.34
C ALA A 19 -3.91 2.28 5.57
N GLN A 20 -3.22 2.91 4.61
CA GLN A 20 -1.79 3.19 4.71
C GLN A 20 -1.48 4.31 5.71
N LEU A 21 -2.27 5.37 5.76
CA LEU A 21 -2.07 6.47 6.69
C LEU A 21 -2.23 6.02 8.15
N LEU A 22 -3.18 5.12 8.42
CA LEU A 22 -3.38 4.51 9.73
C LEU A 22 -2.11 3.82 10.26
N LEU A 23 -1.31 3.19 9.40
CA LEU A 23 -0.05 2.58 9.83
C LEU A 23 0.89 3.59 10.50
N VAL A 24 0.94 4.81 9.96
CA VAL A 24 1.83 5.87 10.44
C VAL A 24 1.27 6.49 11.71
N ILE A 25 -0.03 6.79 11.73
CA ILE A 25 -0.73 7.36 12.89
C ILE A 25 -0.60 6.44 14.10
N GLU A 26 -0.90 5.16 13.93
CA GLU A 26 -0.83 4.14 14.98
C GLU A 26 0.61 3.70 15.31
N GLY A 27 1.61 4.23 14.61
CA GLY A 27 3.03 3.93 14.86
C GLY A 27 3.46 2.52 14.49
N LEU A 28 2.68 1.83 13.66
CA LEU A 28 2.97 0.50 13.14
C LEU A 28 4.03 0.55 12.03
N LYS A 29 4.12 1.68 11.33
CA LYS A 29 5.16 1.98 10.33
C LYS A 29 5.67 3.41 10.54
N ARG A 30 6.94 3.65 10.20
CA ARG A 30 7.57 4.98 10.37
C ARG A 30 7.10 6.01 9.33
N GLY A 31 6.74 5.55 8.13
CA GLY A 31 6.18 6.38 7.09
C GLY A 31 5.49 5.58 5.98
N THR A 32 4.79 6.26 5.10
CA THR A 32 4.16 5.64 3.93
C THR A 32 4.02 6.66 2.80
N VAL A 33 3.85 6.16 1.58
CA VAL A 33 3.61 6.99 0.41
C VAL A 33 2.12 7.03 0.14
N ILE A 34 1.55 8.23 0.04
CA ILE A 34 0.13 8.43 -0.20
C ILE A 34 -0.05 9.23 -1.49
N ARG A 35 -1.09 8.88 -2.24
CA ARG A 35 -1.56 9.61 -3.43
C ARG A 35 -2.96 10.13 -3.14
N GLY A 36 -3.32 11.31 -3.62
CA GLY A 36 -4.70 11.77 -3.46
C GLY A 36 -4.95 13.26 -3.59
N ASN A 37 -6.19 13.65 -3.26
CA ASN A 37 -6.64 15.04 -3.22
C ASN A 37 -5.89 15.82 -2.13
N TRP A 38 -5.17 16.85 -2.56
CA TRP A 38 -4.23 17.62 -1.73
C TRP A 38 -4.88 18.32 -0.55
N THR A 39 -6.10 18.84 -0.71
CA THR A 39 -6.69 19.76 0.28
C THR A 39 -7.12 19.02 1.55
N SER A 40 -7.94 17.97 1.43
CA SER A 40 -8.37 17.16 2.58
C SER A 40 -7.20 16.47 3.27
N PHE A 41 -6.15 16.16 2.51
CA PHE A 41 -4.98 15.49 3.02
C PHE A 41 -4.18 16.35 3.99
N MET A 42 -4.02 17.64 3.70
CA MET A 42 -3.30 18.57 4.58
C MET A 42 -3.97 18.75 5.94
N ASP A 43 -5.30 18.86 5.97
CA ASP A 43 -6.04 18.99 7.23
C ASP A 43 -5.87 17.76 8.12
N ILE A 44 -5.79 16.57 7.53
CA ILE A 44 -5.53 15.32 8.27
C ILE A 44 -4.10 15.32 8.82
N LEU A 45 -3.11 15.76 8.04
CA LEU A 45 -1.72 15.84 8.48
C LEU A 45 -1.55 16.82 9.65
N GLU A 46 -2.19 17.98 9.58
CA GLU A 46 -2.19 18.97 10.66
C GLU A 46 -2.81 18.39 11.94
N LYS A 47 -4.00 17.78 11.83
CA LYS A 47 -4.71 17.17 12.98
C LYS A 47 -3.94 16.01 13.62
N THR A 48 -3.11 15.31 12.85
CA THR A 48 -2.31 14.17 13.33
C THR A 48 -0.89 14.56 13.76
N GLY A 49 -0.43 15.77 13.43
CA GLY A 49 0.93 16.24 13.68
C GLY A 49 1.98 15.47 12.88
N LEU A 50 1.59 14.84 11.77
CA LEU A 50 2.50 14.13 10.88
C LEU A 50 3.21 15.12 9.95
N GLY A 51 4.48 14.86 9.69
CA GLY A 51 5.26 15.56 8.69
C GLY A 51 5.02 14.98 7.31
N HIS A 52 5.38 15.75 6.27
CA HIS A 52 5.28 15.29 4.90
C HIS A 52 6.40 15.84 4.01
N GLU A 53 6.70 15.10 2.94
CA GLU A 53 7.55 15.53 1.85
C GLU A 53 6.81 15.34 0.53
N LEU A 54 6.71 16.42 -0.24
CA LEU A 54 6.11 16.41 -1.57
C LEU A 54 7.16 15.98 -2.59
N GLU A 55 6.85 14.94 -3.35
CA GLU A 55 7.62 14.53 -4.51
C GLU A 55 6.91 14.97 -5.78
N THR A 56 7.47 16.01 -6.42
CA THR A 56 7.02 16.48 -7.73
C THR A 56 7.94 15.96 -8.83
N GLY A 57 7.74 14.72 -9.24
CA GLY A 57 8.37 14.20 -10.44
C GLY A 57 7.81 14.89 -11.68
N LYS A 58 8.66 15.32 -12.62
CA LYS A 58 8.24 15.96 -13.89
C LYS A 58 7.29 15.08 -14.74
N TYR A 59 7.27 13.77 -14.47
CA TYR A 59 6.47 12.77 -15.18
C TYR A 59 5.31 12.21 -14.34
N LEU A 60 5.13 12.68 -13.11
CA LEU A 60 4.02 12.25 -12.26
C LEU A 60 2.80 13.13 -12.55
N LEU A 61 1.70 12.50 -12.96
CA LEU A 61 0.42 13.18 -13.19
C LEU A 61 -0.24 13.61 -11.86
N ASP A 62 0.00 12.85 -10.79
CA ASP A 62 -0.49 13.14 -9.44
C ASP A 62 0.70 13.34 -8.49
N PRO A 63 0.64 14.32 -7.56
CA PRO A 63 1.67 14.49 -6.54
C PRO A 63 1.74 13.26 -5.64
N MET A 64 2.95 12.79 -5.37
CA MET A 64 3.22 11.74 -4.39
C MET A 64 3.71 12.39 -3.10
N VAL A 65 3.20 11.90 -1.96
CA VAL A 65 3.63 12.41 -0.64
C VAL A 65 4.16 11.30 0.21
N VAL A 66 5.37 11.50 0.72
CA VAL A 66 5.90 10.69 1.81
C VAL A 66 5.38 11.28 3.12
N VAL A 67 4.58 10.53 3.86
CA VAL A 67 4.08 10.92 5.19
C VAL A 67 4.79 10.12 6.26
N ALA A 68 5.27 10.81 7.28
CA ALA A 68 5.95 10.18 8.41
C ALA A 68 5.88 11.08 9.66
N ARG A 69 6.36 10.57 10.80
CA ARG A 69 6.58 11.46 11.96
C ARG A 69 7.74 12.41 11.66
N GLN A 70 7.66 13.64 12.13
CA GLN A 70 8.66 14.68 11.85
C GLN A 70 10.11 14.24 12.12
N LYS A 71 10.33 13.52 13.22
CA LYS A 71 11.65 13.00 13.60
C LYS A 71 12.19 11.97 12.60
N ASP A 72 11.32 11.19 11.97
CA ASP A 72 11.70 10.14 11.03
C ASP A 72 12.10 10.76 9.68
N LEU A 73 11.40 11.82 9.24
CA LEU A 73 11.81 12.64 8.08
C LEU A 73 13.16 13.32 8.32
N GLN A 74 13.34 13.95 9.48
CA GLN A 74 14.60 14.61 9.83
C GLN A 74 15.79 13.64 9.83
N GLU A 75 15.61 12.45 10.39
CA GLU A 75 16.65 11.42 10.37
C GLU A 75 16.94 10.94 8.94
N GLN A 76 15.90 10.81 8.11
CA GLN A 76 16.06 10.45 6.71
C GLN A 76 16.84 11.53 5.93
N HIS A 77 16.50 12.81 6.07
CA HIS A 77 17.24 13.92 5.49
C HIS A 77 18.69 13.96 5.94
N ARG A 78 18.93 13.74 7.24
CA ARG A 78 20.29 13.68 7.76
C ARG A 78 21.10 12.56 7.09
N ARG A 79 20.50 11.40 6.87
CA ARG A 79 21.15 10.28 6.17
C ARG A 79 21.40 10.60 4.69
N PHE A 80 20.45 11.25 4.03
CA PHE A 80 20.60 11.69 2.64
C PHE A 80 21.78 12.67 2.49
N LEU A 81 21.83 13.70 3.34
CA LEU A 81 22.92 14.69 3.33
C LEU A 81 24.29 14.10 3.70
N ALA A 82 24.32 12.92 4.32
CA ALA A 82 25.54 12.22 4.68
C ALA A 82 26.00 11.21 3.61
N LEU A 83 25.24 11.02 2.53
CA LEU A 83 25.66 10.17 1.43
C LEU A 83 26.84 10.81 0.67
N PRO A 84 27.84 10.01 0.28
CA PRO A 84 28.92 10.51 -0.56
C PRO A 84 28.39 10.81 -1.98
N ASP A 85 29.02 11.78 -2.66
CA ASP A 85 28.62 12.23 -4.01
C ASP A 85 28.62 11.12 -5.07
N ASN A 86 29.33 10.01 -4.81
CA ASN A 86 29.42 8.84 -5.70
C ASN A 86 28.53 7.66 -5.27
N ALA A 87 27.58 7.89 -4.36
CA ALA A 87 26.61 6.86 -3.99
C ALA A 87 25.86 6.36 -5.25
N ASN A 88 25.60 5.06 -5.30
CA ASN A 88 24.82 4.47 -6.40
C ASN A 88 23.33 4.80 -6.23
N SER A 89 22.55 4.68 -7.30
CA SER A 89 21.10 4.93 -7.29
C SER A 89 20.37 4.11 -6.21
N ASN A 90 20.80 2.87 -5.95
CA ASN A 90 20.16 2.02 -4.95
C ASN A 90 20.33 2.55 -3.51
N ASP A 91 21.41 3.28 -3.22
CA ASP A 91 21.61 3.91 -1.91
C ASP A 91 20.75 5.17 -1.75
N PHE A 92 20.48 5.88 -2.86
CA PHE A 92 19.48 6.95 -2.91
C PHE A 92 18.06 6.40 -2.75
N ASP A 93 17.65 5.38 -3.51
CA ASP A 93 16.32 4.76 -3.45
C ASP A 93 15.98 4.21 -2.04
N LYS A 94 17.00 3.72 -1.31
CA LYS A 94 16.87 3.28 0.09
C LYS A 94 16.60 4.42 1.07
N ILE A 95 16.92 5.66 0.69
CA ILE A 95 16.95 6.83 1.57
C ILE A 95 15.91 7.89 1.14
N GLU A 96 15.41 7.91 -0.09
CA GLU A 96 14.39 8.86 -0.58
C GLU A 96 12.99 8.71 0.07
N GLY A 97 12.83 7.82 1.06
CA GLY A 97 11.65 7.78 1.93
C GLY A 97 10.53 6.89 1.44
N TRP A 98 10.60 6.44 0.18
CA TRP A 98 9.74 5.40 -0.40
C TRP A 98 9.74 4.12 0.44
N LEU A 99 10.89 3.81 1.03
CA LEU A 99 11.10 2.62 1.87
C LEU A 99 11.13 2.94 3.36
N LEU A 100 10.73 4.15 3.77
CA LEU A 100 10.72 4.53 5.18
C LEU A 100 9.79 3.61 5.98
N GLY A 101 10.34 2.99 7.03
CA GLY A 101 9.60 2.06 7.87
C GLY A 101 9.47 0.63 7.34
N TYR A 102 10.07 0.30 6.19
CA TYR A 102 10.15 -1.09 5.72
C TYR A 102 11.22 -1.87 6.51
N PRO A 103 11.01 -3.18 6.75
CA PRO A 103 12.05 -4.04 7.27
C PRO A 103 13.25 -4.13 6.32
N LYS A 104 14.47 -4.25 6.85
CA LYS A 104 15.71 -4.26 6.05
C LYS A 104 15.68 -5.30 4.92
N CYS A 105 15.23 -6.52 5.20
CA CYS A 105 15.13 -7.57 4.19
C CYS A 105 14.16 -7.22 3.05
N CYS A 106 13.18 -6.35 3.30
CA CYS A 106 12.23 -5.90 2.29
C CYS A 106 12.83 -4.74 1.49
N THR A 107 13.65 -3.88 2.11
CA THR A 107 14.41 -2.84 1.38
C THR A 107 15.49 -3.43 0.48
N GLU A 108 16.16 -4.50 0.91
CA GLU A 108 17.16 -5.21 0.12
C GLU A 108 16.54 -5.91 -1.08
N GLU A 109 15.32 -6.44 -0.95
CA GLU A 109 14.59 -7.03 -2.07
C GLU A 109 14.17 -5.98 -3.11
N TYR A 110 13.76 -4.79 -2.67
CA TYR A 110 13.44 -3.67 -3.55
C TYR A 110 14.64 -3.17 -4.34
N ALA A 111 15.82 -3.17 -3.71
CA ALA A 111 17.06 -2.70 -4.33
C ALA A 111 17.73 -3.72 -5.27
N LYS A 112 17.07 -4.87 -5.55
CA LYS A 112 17.59 -5.84 -6.51
C LYS A 112 17.29 -5.37 -7.93
N ASP A 113 18.26 -5.59 -8.81
CA ASP A 113 18.07 -5.38 -10.24
C ASP A 113 16.93 -6.26 -10.75
N ILE A 114 16.04 -5.66 -11.54
CA ILE A 114 14.91 -6.35 -12.16
C ILE A 114 15.44 -7.21 -13.31
N THR A 115 15.15 -8.51 -13.28
CA THR A 115 15.57 -9.43 -14.36
C THR A 115 14.75 -9.20 -15.64
N PRO A 116 15.25 -9.60 -16.82
CA PRO A 116 14.49 -9.50 -18.07
C PRO A 116 13.11 -10.19 -17.99
N GLU A 117 12.99 -11.33 -17.31
CA GLU A 117 11.70 -12.00 -17.10
C GLU A 117 10.74 -11.17 -16.26
N GLN A 118 11.26 -10.46 -15.25
CA GLN A 118 10.46 -9.56 -14.42
C GLN A 118 10.02 -8.32 -15.20
N VAL A 119 10.88 -7.76 -16.06
CA VAL A 119 10.48 -6.66 -16.96
C VAL A 119 9.32 -7.11 -17.86
N LEU A 120 9.42 -8.29 -18.47
CA LEU A 120 8.34 -8.87 -19.27
C LEU A 120 7.06 -9.10 -18.45
N ALA A 121 7.19 -9.56 -17.20
CA ALA A 121 6.05 -9.72 -16.30
C ALA A 121 5.36 -8.38 -16.02
N ILE A 122 6.11 -7.30 -15.74
CA ILE A 122 5.57 -5.94 -15.54
C ILE A 122 4.81 -5.47 -16.78
N GLN A 123 5.42 -5.62 -17.96
CA GLN A 123 4.79 -5.22 -19.24
C GLN A 123 3.48 -5.97 -19.50
N ASN A 124 3.37 -7.21 -19.01
CA ASN A 124 2.16 -8.02 -19.08
C ASN A 124 1.18 -7.79 -17.92
N GLY A 125 1.41 -6.77 -17.08
CA GLY A 125 0.56 -6.43 -15.93
C GLY A 125 0.73 -7.36 -14.72
N GLN A 126 1.78 -8.19 -14.68
CA GLN A 126 2.03 -9.18 -13.63
C GLN A 126 3.02 -8.66 -12.57
N ILE A 127 2.78 -7.47 -12.03
CA ILE A 127 3.69 -6.74 -11.13
C ILE A 127 4.09 -7.58 -9.89
N LYS A 128 3.19 -8.42 -9.38
CA LYS A 128 3.47 -9.30 -8.22
C LYS A 128 4.63 -10.28 -8.43
N LEU A 129 4.92 -10.67 -9.67
CA LEU A 129 6.02 -11.59 -9.98
C LEU A 129 7.41 -10.93 -9.90
N CYS A 130 7.46 -9.62 -9.73
CA CYS A 130 8.70 -8.86 -9.60
C CYS A 130 9.36 -9.05 -8.24
N TYR A 131 8.61 -9.54 -7.25
CA TYR A 131 9.07 -9.63 -5.88
C TYR A 131 8.97 -11.05 -5.34
N THR A 132 9.89 -11.42 -4.46
CA THR A 132 9.90 -12.76 -3.85
C THR A 132 8.59 -13.10 -3.17
N PHE A 133 7.96 -12.15 -2.45
CA PHE A 133 6.64 -12.34 -1.85
C PHE A 133 5.61 -12.85 -2.87
N GLY A 134 5.42 -12.12 -3.97
CA GLY A 134 4.37 -12.42 -4.92
C GLY A 134 4.64 -13.70 -5.71
N ARG A 135 5.91 -14.08 -5.92
CA ARG A 135 6.28 -15.39 -6.48
C ARG A 135 5.95 -16.54 -5.52
N GLU A 136 6.32 -16.41 -4.25
CA GLU A 136 6.00 -17.42 -3.23
C GLU A 136 4.48 -17.56 -3.04
N LEU A 137 3.75 -16.44 -3.06
CA LEU A 137 2.30 -16.40 -2.94
C LEU A 137 1.61 -17.06 -4.14
N ASP A 138 2.06 -16.75 -5.36
CA ASP A 138 1.55 -17.40 -6.58
C ASP A 138 1.81 -18.91 -6.55
N ALA A 139 3.00 -19.33 -6.14
CA ALA A 139 3.33 -20.75 -5.97
C ALA A 139 2.42 -21.42 -4.93
N GLN A 140 2.20 -20.79 -3.77
CA GLN A 140 1.31 -21.33 -2.73
C GLN A 140 -0.13 -21.48 -3.23
N ILE A 141 -0.66 -20.48 -3.93
CA ILE A 141 -2.02 -20.54 -4.50
C ILE A 141 -2.10 -21.68 -5.53
N ARG A 142 -1.10 -21.84 -6.40
CA ARG A 142 -1.09 -22.93 -7.40
C ARG A 142 -0.99 -24.31 -6.76
N THR A 143 -0.16 -24.46 -5.73
CA THR A 143 0.06 -25.76 -5.08
C THR A 143 -1.11 -26.18 -4.21
N TYR A 144 -1.69 -25.24 -3.45
CA TYR A 144 -2.66 -25.55 -2.40
C TYR A 144 -4.07 -25.01 -2.66
N GLY A 145 -4.28 -24.25 -3.73
CA GLY A 145 -5.58 -23.63 -4.06
C GLY A 145 -6.06 -22.62 -3.01
N SER A 146 -5.18 -22.15 -2.13
CA SER A 146 -5.56 -21.33 -0.97
C SER A 146 -4.80 -20.02 -0.94
N TYR A 147 -5.55 -18.96 -0.60
CA TYR A 147 -5.01 -17.63 -0.33
C TYR A 147 -5.08 -17.37 1.19
N PRO A 148 -3.95 -17.21 1.89
CA PRO A 148 -3.98 -16.92 3.31
C PRO A 148 -4.53 -15.53 3.61
N GLU A 149 -5.58 -15.47 4.43
CA GLU A 149 -6.32 -14.23 4.78
C GLU A 149 -5.42 -13.11 5.31
N ILE A 150 -4.35 -13.45 6.03
CA ILE A 150 -3.41 -12.44 6.56
C ILE A 150 -2.75 -11.60 5.46
N PHE A 151 -2.70 -12.09 4.22
CA PHE A 151 -2.16 -11.35 3.09
C PHE A 151 -3.18 -10.42 2.41
N ASP A 152 -4.47 -10.50 2.76
CA ASP A 152 -5.47 -9.53 2.31
C ASP A 152 -5.18 -8.12 2.83
N TYR A 153 -4.42 -8.04 3.91
CA TYR A 153 -3.97 -6.81 4.54
C TYR A 153 -2.56 -6.41 4.10
N ARG A 154 -1.97 -7.10 3.13
CA ARG A 154 -0.61 -6.84 2.64
C ARG A 154 -0.69 -6.57 1.15
N PRO A 155 -0.58 -5.30 0.69
CA PRO A 155 -0.33 -5.07 -0.72
C PRO A 155 0.95 -5.81 -1.12
N PRO A 156 0.96 -6.63 -2.19
CA PRO A 156 2.13 -7.42 -2.57
C PRO A 156 3.40 -6.58 -2.79
N SER A 157 3.25 -5.31 -3.15
CA SER A 157 4.32 -4.31 -3.23
C SER A 157 4.79 -3.84 -1.85
N PHE A 158 3.92 -3.77 -0.84
CA PHE A 158 4.21 -3.13 0.43
C PHE A 158 5.22 -3.87 1.32
N THR A 159 5.58 -5.11 0.99
CA THR A 159 6.70 -5.83 1.62
C THR A 159 7.14 -6.92 0.65
N PRO A 160 8.06 -6.64 -0.28
CA PRO A 160 8.43 -7.56 -1.36
C PRO A 160 9.21 -8.80 -0.90
N CYS A 161 9.72 -8.77 0.34
CA CYS A 161 10.40 -9.86 1.03
C CYS A 161 9.51 -11.10 1.21
N LYS A 162 10.11 -12.26 1.49
CA LYS A 162 9.45 -13.57 1.64
C LYS A 162 8.14 -13.55 2.45
N MET A 163 7.21 -14.44 2.12
CA MET A 163 5.95 -14.63 2.85
C MET A 163 6.16 -14.94 4.33
N THR A 164 7.25 -15.64 4.65
CA THR A 164 7.62 -16.07 5.99
C THR A 164 8.50 -15.07 6.76
N CYS A 165 8.69 -13.84 6.22
CA CYS A 165 9.47 -12.81 6.89
C CYS A 165 8.84 -12.42 8.25
N PRO A 166 9.49 -12.72 9.40
CA PRO A 166 8.86 -12.51 10.71
C PRO A 166 8.58 -11.03 11.02
N GLN A 167 9.45 -10.14 10.54
CA GLN A 167 9.33 -8.69 10.74
C GLN A 167 8.14 -8.13 9.96
N ALA A 168 7.99 -8.54 8.70
CA ALA A 168 6.84 -8.15 7.87
C ALA A 168 5.54 -8.70 8.45
N THR A 169 5.50 -10.00 8.79
CA THR A 169 4.29 -10.63 9.36
C THR A 169 3.85 -9.97 10.66
N LYS A 170 4.79 -9.59 11.55
CA LYS A 170 4.45 -8.87 12.78
C LYS A 170 3.74 -7.54 12.49
N ILE A 171 4.26 -6.74 11.56
CA ILE A 171 3.64 -5.46 11.17
C ILE A 171 2.24 -5.71 10.59
N LEU A 172 2.08 -6.73 9.74
CA LEU A 172 0.80 -7.08 9.12
C LEU A 172 -0.27 -7.51 10.11
N SER A 173 0.08 -8.34 11.10
CA SER A 173 -0.89 -8.74 12.13
C SER A 173 -1.36 -7.54 12.96
N SER A 174 -0.45 -6.65 13.35
CA SER A 174 -0.82 -5.43 14.07
C SER A 174 -1.62 -4.46 13.19
N TRP A 175 -1.31 -4.40 11.89
CA TRP A 175 -2.05 -3.58 10.94
C TRP A 175 -3.48 -4.05 10.76
N LYS A 176 -3.69 -5.35 10.51
CA LYS A 176 -5.03 -5.96 10.45
C LYS A 176 -5.88 -5.53 11.64
N GLN A 177 -5.35 -5.71 12.85
CA GLN A 177 -6.07 -5.36 14.08
C GLN A 177 -6.41 -3.87 14.15
N ALA A 178 -5.46 -3.00 13.80
CA ALA A 178 -5.68 -1.55 13.85
C ALA A 178 -6.73 -1.10 12.82
N ILE A 179 -6.63 -1.56 11.57
CA ILE A 179 -7.56 -1.12 10.51
C ILE A 179 -8.98 -1.65 10.74
N ASP A 180 -9.12 -2.93 11.13
CA ASP A 180 -10.43 -3.52 11.43
C ASP A 180 -11.12 -2.81 12.61
N THR A 181 -10.36 -2.19 13.51
CA THR A 181 -10.89 -1.46 14.67
C THR A 181 -11.23 -0.01 14.34
N LEU A 182 -10.38 0.67 13.57
CA LEU A 182 -10.44 2.12 13.40
C LEU A 182 -11.16 2.55 12.12
N ASP A 183 -11.04 1.78 11.03
CA ASP A 183 -11.68 2.05 9.74
C ASP A 183 -12.01 0.72 9.01
N PRO A 184 -13.10 0.05 9.41
CA PRO A 184 -13.54 -1.21 8.79
C PRO A 184 -13.83 -1.07 7.29
N GLU A 185 -14.19 0.12 6.82
CA GLU A 185 -14.45 0.38 5.41
C GLU A 185 -13.14 0.36 4.61
N ALA A 186 -12.10 1.04 5.10
CA ALA A 186 -10.75 0.97 4.52
C ALA A 186 -10.19 -0.46 4.53
N SER A 187 -10.51 -1.25 5.56
CA SER A 187 -10.18 -2.68 5.60
C SER A 187 -10.79 -3.43 4.42
N ASN A 188 -12.10 -3.31 4.21
CA ASN A 188 -12.79 -3.98 3.10
C ASN A 188 -12.25 -3.58 1.73
N GLU A 189 -11.95 -2.29 1.53
CA GLU A 189 -11.35 -1.79 0.29
C GLU A 189 -9.94 -2.34 0.06
N LEU A 190 -9.13 -2.44 1.12
CA LEU A 190 -7.79 -3.02 1.04
C LEU A 190 -7.84 -4.51 0.67
N VAL A 191 -8.75 -5.28 1.30
CA VAL A 191 -8.98 -6.69 0.97
C VAL A 191 -9.40 -6.82 -0.49
N TYR A 192 -10.37 -6.00 -0.94
CA TYR A 192 -10.83 -5.99 -2.32
C TYR A 192 -9.68 -5.69 -3.29
N TYR A 193 -8.92 -4.62 -3.04
CA TYR A 193 -7.78 -4.22 -3.87
C TYR A 193 -6.72 -5.33 -3.97
N ASN A 194 -6.34 -5.95 -2.85
CA ASN A 194 -5.30 -6.99 -2.82
C ASN A 194 -5.76 -8.30 -3.48
N ARG A 195 -7.08 -8.55 -3.47
CA ARG A 195 -7.68 -9.70 -4.16
C ARG A 195 -7.94 -9.44 -5.64
N MET A 196 -8.14 -8.19 -6.06
CA MET A 196 -8.43 -7.80 -7.44
C MET A 196 -7.32 -8.23 -8.42
N ASP A 197 -6.06 -8.21 -7.97
CA ASP A 197 -4.91 -8.64 -8.77
C ASP A 197 -4.49 -10.11 -8.50
N LEU A 198 -5.25 -10.87 -7.71
CA LEU A 198 -5.04 -12.31 -7.60
C LEU A 198 -5.30 -12.97 -8.96
N PRO A 199 -4.63 -14.09 -9.27
CA PRO A 199 -4.64 -14.62 -10.61
C PRO A 199 -6.03 -15.16 -10.99
N GLU A 200 -6.88 -14.29 -11.51
CA GLU A 200 -7.97 -14.64 -12.42
C GLU A 200 -7.42 -14.92 -13.81
N ARG A 201 -6.54 -15.92 -13.86
CA ARG A 201 -6.43 -16.74 -15.04
C ARG A 201 -6.66 -18.23 -14.78
N LEU A 202 -6.83 -18.67 -13.52
CA LEU A 202 -6.94 -20.11 -13.27
C LEU A 202 -8.21 -20.61 -12.57
N VAL A 203 -8.99 -19.83 -11.80
CA VAL A 203 -10.18 -20.41 -11.11
C VAL A 203 -11.43 -19.51 -10.96
N HIS A 204 -11.38 -18.18 -11.07
CA HIS A 204 -12.47 -17.30 -10.59
C HIS A 204 -13.29 -16.48 -11.62
N ARG A 205 -13.25 -16.83 -12.91
CA ARG A 205 -13.95 -16.05 -13.96
C ARG A 205 -15.46 -15.88 -13.70
N GLU A 206 -16.13 -16.91 -13.22
CA GLU A 206 -17.59 -16.87 -12.98
C GLU A 206 -17.96 -16.12 -11.71
N TYR A 207 -17.17 -16.25 -10.65
CA TYR A 207 -17.40 -15.56 -9.38
C TYR A 207 -17.31 -14.03 -9.54
N LEU A 208 -16.31 -13.55 -10.27
CA LEU A 208 -16.20 -12.12 -10.56
C LEU A 208 -17.34 -11.58 -11.43
N LEU A 209 -17.72 -12.32 -12.47
CA LEU A 209 -18.81 -11.88 -13.35
C LEU A 209 -20.08 -11.67 -12.53
N GLN A 210 -20.35 -12.57 -11.58
CA GLN A 210 -21.49 -12.46 -10.68
C GLN A 210 -21.35 -11.31 -9.68
N GLU A 211 -20.20 -11.14 -9.03
CA GLU A 211 -20.01 -10.08 -8.02
C GLU A 211 -19.97 -8.68 -8.65
N ASN A 212 -19.37 -8.55 -9.84
CA ASN A 212 -19.32 -7.29 -10.58
C ASN A 212 -20.71 -6.92 -11.13
N GLN A 213 -21.49 -7.91 -11.61
CA GLN A 213 -22.91 -7.70 -11.95
C GLN A 213 -23.72 -7.25 -10.73
N LYS A 214 -23.58 -7.94 -9.59
CA LYS A 214 -24.27 -7.61 -8.35
C LYS A 214 -23.97 -6.19 -7.88
N ARG A 215 -22.69 -5.78 -7.83
CA ARG A 215 -22.31 -4.42 -7.41
C ARG A 215 -22.77 -3.34 -8.39
N ASN A 216 -22.75 -3.62 -9.70
CA ASN A 216 -23.28 -2.70 -10.69
C ASN A 216 -24.81 -2.53 -10.54
N PHE A 217 -25.52 -3.59 -10.16
CA PHE A 217 -26.93 -3.51 -9.78
C PHE A 217 -27.15 -2.71 -8.49
N GLU A 218 -26.37 -2.94 -7.44
CA GLU A 218 -26.45 -2.20 -6.18
C GLU A 218 -26.17 -0.70 -6.39
N TYR A 219 -25.15 -0.36 -7.18
CA TYR A 219 -24.84 1.02 -7.55
C TYR A 219 -25.98 1.68 -8.34
N LYS A 220 -26.54 1.00 -9.35
CA LYS A 220 -27.70 1.51 -10.11
C LYS A 220 -28.93 1.69 -9.24
N LEU A 221 -29.18 0.78 -8.30
CA LEU A 221 -30.27 0.88 -7.32
C LEU A 221 -30.09 2.09 -6.40
N GLU A 222 -28.88 2.34 -5.94
CA GLU A 222 -28.55 3.49 -5.10
C GLU A 222 -28.73 4.81 -5.86
N VAL A 223 -28.27 4.87 -7.12
CA VAL A 223 -28.50 6.03 -7.99
C VAL A 223 -30.00 6.29 -8.21
N LEU A 224 -30.79 5.24 -8.47
CA LEU A 224 -32.25 5.35 -8.63
C LEU A 224 -32.94 5.82 -7.34
N ARG A 225 -32.53 5.31 -6.18
CA ARG A 225 -33.08 5.71 -4.87
C ARG A 225 -32.81 7.18 -4.54
N ARG A 226 -31.69 7.74 -5.02
CA ARG A 226 -31.35 9.15 -4.87
C ARG A 226 -32.04 10.06 -5.89
N SER A 227 -32.68 9.47 -6.90
CA SER A 227 -33.33 10.19 -8.01
C SER A 227 -34.86 10.29 -7.86
N VAL A 228 -35.43 9.80 -6.75
CA VAL A 228 -36.85 9.85 -6.37
C VAL A 228 -36.97 10.61 -5.06
#